data_AF-A0AAV2FSF9-F1
#
_entry.id   AF-A0AAV2FSF9-F1
#
_cell.length_a   1.000
_cell.length_b   1.000
_cell.length_c   1.000
_cell.angle_alpha   90.00
_cell.angle_beta   90.00
_cell.angle_gamma   90.00
#
_symmetry.space_group_name_H-M   'P 1'
#
loop_
_entity.id
_entity.type
_entity.pdbx_description
1 polymer ?
#
loop_
_entity_poly.entity_id
_entity_poly.type
_entity_poly.pdbx_seq_one_letter_code
_entity_poly.pdbx_strand_id
1 'polypeptide(L)'
;MDFPTRVAELPVPQCVSEEMNRNLTTEVTAAEIRRAVLSIGVTEAPGSDGFTEHFYRTYWDIAGMEVVEAVQSFFRSGRLLKSFNHTWLTLVLKVDVVESMKQIRPISLCQLFYKIISKIMTERMAIILPPLSHRSRMGLFVAARL
;
A
#
# COMPACT_ATOMS: atom_id res chain seq x y z
N MET A 1 -36.10 -12.84 9.41
CA MET A 1 -35.42 -12.06 8.35
C MET A 1 -34.08 -12.73 8.13
N ASP A 2 -33.93 -13.46 7.03
CA ASP A 2 -32.66 -14.10 6.67
C ASP A 2 -31.73 -13.04 6.08
N PHE A 3 -30.66 -12.73 6.80
CA PHE A 3 -29.56 -11.94 6.25
C PHE A 3 -28.76 -12.85 5.31
N PRO A 4 -28.54 -12.45 4.04
CA PRO A 4 -27.77 -13.26 3.10
C PRO A 4 -26.38 -13.52 3.65
N THR A 5 -26.03 -14.79 3.78
CA THR A 5 -24.76 -15.24 4.40
C THR A 5 -23.59 -15.13 3.42
N ARG A 6 -23.87 -14.82 2.14
CA ARG A 6 -22.88 -14.72 1.07
C ARG A 6 -23.02 -13.38 0.35
N VAL A 7 -21.88 -12.71 0.12
CA VAL A 7 -21.79 -11.44 -0.61
C VAL A 7 -22.43 -11.53 -2.02
N ALA A 8 -22.44 -12.72 -2.62
CA ALA A 8 -23.03 -13.00 -3.93
C ALA A 8 -24.57 -12.95 -3.99
N GLU A 9 -25.26 -12.99 -2.84
CA GLU A 9 -26.73 -12.94 -2.75
C GLU A 9 -27.26 -11.51 -2.57
N LEU A 10 -26.37 -10.54 -2.37
CA LEU A 10 -26.74 -9.14 -2.32
C LEU A 10 -27.05 -8.66 -3.74
N PRO A 11 -28.18 -7.95 -3.98
CA PRO A 11 -28.48 -7.33 -5.26
C PRO A 11 -27.58 -6.10 -5.45
N VAL A 12 -26.30 -6.34 -5.72
CA VAL A 12 -25.32 -5.29 -6.00
C VAL A 12 -25.34 -5.03 -7.50
N PRO A 13 -25.70 -3.83 -7.96
CA PRO A 13 -25.57 -3.51 -9.39
C PRO A 13 -24.12 -3.69 -9.84
N GLN A 14 -23.93 -4.24 -11.04
CA GLN A 14 -22.59 -4.39 -11.62
C GLN A 14 -22.06 -3.00 -11.98
N CYS A 15 -21.20 -2.45 -11.12
CA CYS A 15 -20.64 -1.12 -11.30
C CYS A 15 -19.21 -1.11 -11.87
N VAL A 16 -18.61 -2.29 -12.09
CA VAL A 16 -17.26 -2.46 -12.63
C VAL A 16 -17.36 -3.10 -14.01
N SER A 17 -16.90 -2.39 -15.04
CA SER A 17 -16.82 -2.95 -16.39
C SER A 17 -15.68 -3.96 -16.50
N GLU A 18 -15.73 -4.83 -17.51
CA GLU A 18 -14.62 -5.76 -17.77
C GLU A 18 -13.30 -5.01 -18.03
N GLU A 19 -13.36 -3.85 -18.66
CA GLU A 19 -12.19 -3.00 -18.90
C GLU A 19 -11.60 -2.46 -17.60
N MET A 20 -12.43 -1.98 -16.68
CA MET A 20 -11.98 -1.56 -15.34
C MET A 20 -11.33 -2.73 -14.59
N ASN A 21 -11.93 -3.92 -14.67
CA ASN A 21 -11.38 -5.10 -14.03
C ASN A 21 -10.03 -5.50 -14.65
N ARG A 22 -9.91 -5.50 -15.98
CA ARG A 22 -8.64 -5.76 -16.68
C ARG A 22 -7.55 -4.76 -16.27
N ASN A 23 -7.90 -3.48 -16.12
CA ASN A 23 -6.95 -2.45 -15.70
C ASN A 23 -6.46 -2.66 -14.24
N LEU A 24 -7.29 -3.21 -13.36
CA LEU A 24 -6.87 -3.57 -11.99
C LEU A 24 -5.96 -4.79 -11.97
N THR A 25 -6.26 -5.80 -12.78
CA THR A 25 -5.63 -7.12 -12.72
C THR A 25 -4.46 -7.29 -13.68
N THR A 26 -4.23 -6.33 -14.58
CA THR A 26 -3.09 -6.36 -15.49
C THR A 26 -1.76 -6.43 -14.73
N GLU A 27 -0.72 -6.97 -15.37
CA GLU A 27 0.58 -7.06 -14.74
C GLU A 27 1.14 -5.66 -14.40
N VAL A 28 1.84 -5.59 -13.26
CA VAL A 28 2.50 -4.36 -12.83
C VAL A 28 3.82 -4.21 -13.57
N THR A 29 4.02 -3.05 -14.19
CA THR A 29 5.21 -2.78 -14.99
C THR A 29 6.35 -2.20 -14.14
N ALA A 30 7.61 -2.40 -14.57
CA ALA A 30 8.77 -1.78 -13.92
C ALA A 30 8.67 -0.24 -13.87
N ALA A 31 8.11 0.37 -14.92
CA ALA A 31 7.89 1.82 -14.98
C ALA A 31 6.86 2.29 -13.96
N GLU A 32 5.77 1.54 -13.76
CA GLU A 32 4.78 1.80 -12.72
C GLU A 32 5.38 1.69 -11.31
N ILE A 33 6.21 0.66 -11.08
CA ILE A 33 6.90 0.47 -9.80
C ILE A 33 7.86 1.63 -9.53
N ARG A 34 8.68 2.02 -10.52
CA ARG A 34 9.60 3.15 -10.38
C ARG A 34 8.86 4.46 -10.09
N ARG A 35 7.74 4.71 -10.77
CA ARG A 35 6.89 5.88 -10.49
C ARG A 35 6.34 5.84 -9.06
N ALA A 36 5.87 4.68 -8.61
CA ALA A 36 5.39 4.51 -7.25
C ALA A 36 6.50 4.84 -6.23
N VAL A 37 7.71 4.32 -6.40
CA VAL A 37 8.88 4.63 -5.55
C VAL A 37 9.17 6.13 -5.49
N LEU A 38 9.13 6.81 -6.64
CA LEU A 38 9.35 8.26 -6.73
C LEU A 38 8.21 9.11 -6.15
N SER A 39 7.02 8.53 -6.00
CA SER A 39 5.83 9.21 -5.46
C SER A 39 5.68 9.10 -3.94
N ILE A 40 6.36 8.14 -3.29
CA ILE A 40 6.31 7.95 -1.84
C ILE A 40 6.97 9.15 -1.13
N GLY A 41 6.51 9.58 0.04
CA GLY A 41 7.22 10.61 0.80
C GLY A 41 8.62 10.13 1.21
N VAL A 42 9.67 10.95 1.05
CA VAL A 42 10.97 10.60 1.62
C VAL A 42 10.88 10.77 3.13
N THR A 43 11.15 9.70 3.88
CA THR A 43 11.25 9.78 5.33
C THR A 43 12.70 9.71 5.76
N GLU A 44 13.06 10.43 6.83
CA GLU A 44 14.43 10.39 7.39
C GLU A 44 14.70 9.10 8.18
N ALA A 45 13.64 8.36 8.55
CA ALA A 45 13.76 7.11 9.28
C ALA A 45 14.01 5.94 8.31
N PRO A 46 15.04 5.10 8.54
CA PRO A 46 15.26 3.90 7.75
C PRO A 46 14.16 2.86 7.99
N GLY A 47 13.96 2.00 6.98
CA GLY A 47 13.20 0.77 7.14
C GLY A 47 13.87 -0.19 8.13
N SER A 48 13.20 -1.31 8.42
CA SER A 48 13.76 -2.37 9.27
C SER A 48 15.03 -3.02 8.71
N ASP A 49 15.30 -2.82 7.42
CA ASP A 49 16.50 -3.22 6.69
C ASP A 49 17.65 -2.20 6.79
N GLY A 50 17.42 -1.06 7.44
CA GLY A 50 18.39 0.03 7.52
C GLY A 50 18.40 0.96 6.30
N PHE A 51 17.54 0.73 5.31
CA PHE A 51 17.49 1.53 4.08
C PHE A 51 16.28 2.46 4.06
N THR A 52 16.49 3.71 3.64
CA THR A 52 15.43 4.72 3.50
C THR A 52 14.85 4.73 2.10
N GLU A 53 13.70 5.39 1.89
CA GLU A 53 13.18 5.66 0.54
C GLU A 53 14.22 6.37 -0.34
N HIS A 54 15.04 7.24 0.28
CA HIS A 54 16.10 7.97 -0.41
C HIS A 54 17.16 7.02 -0.98
N PHE A 55 17.55 5.98 -0.25
CA PHE A 55 18.51 4.98 -0.74
C PHE A 55 18.04 4.35 -2.05
N TYR A 56 16.80 3.87 -2.11
CA TYR A 56 16.26 3.21 -3.29
C TYR A 56 16.05 4.17 -4.48
N ARG A 57 15.87 5.46 -4.23
CA ARG A 57 15.83 6.48 -5.30
C ARG A 57 17.20 6.77 -5.87
N THR A 58 18.19 6.91 -4.98
CA THR A 58 19.56 7.28 -5.35
C THR A 58 20.30 6.12 -6.01
N TYR A 59 20.12 4.91 -5.48
CA TYR A 59 20.81 3.70 -5.94
C TYR A 59 19.88 2.78 -6.75
N TRP A 60 18.94 3.35 -7.50
CA TRP A 60 17.98 2.60 -8.31
C TRP A 60 18.67 1.68 -9.33
N ASP A 61 19.79 2.12 -9.92
CA ASP A 61 20.51 1.33 -10.92
C ASP A 61 21.21 0.09 -10.29
N ILE A 62 21.35 0.06 -8.96
CA ILE A 62 21.95 -1.06 -8.22
C ILE A 62 20.87 -1.99 -7.67
N ALA A 63 19.84 -1.45 -7.00
CA ALA A 63 18.85 -2.24 -6.25
C ALA A 63 17.44 -2.27 -6.90
N GLY A 64 17.24 -1.55 -8.00
CA GLY A 64 15.92 -1.37 -8.61
C GLY A 64 15.38 -2.63 -9.26
N MET A 65 16.26 -3.52 -9.76
CA MET A 65 15.85 -4.77 -10.39
C MET A 65 15.22 -5.72 -9.37
N GLU A 66 15.85 -5.87 -8.21
CA GLU A 66 15.35 -6.68 -7.10
C GLU A 66 14.03 -6.12 -6.56
N VAL A 67 13.89 -4.79 -6.51
CA VAL A 67 12.63 -4.14 -6.14
C VAL A 67 11.51 -4.47 -7.13
N VAL A 68 11.80 -4.40 -8.43
CA VAL A 68 10.83 -4.74 -9.48
C VAL A 68 10.41 -6.20 -9.37
N GLU A 69 11.36 -7.12 -9.25
CA GLU A 69 11.09 -8.55 -9.16
C GLU A 69 10.25 -8.89 -7.92
N ALA A 70 10.60 -8.34 -6.77
CA ALA A 70 9.87 -8.54 -5.52
C ALA A 70 8.41 -8.07 -5.61
N VAL A 71 8.19 -6.86 -6.13
CA VAL A 71 6.83 -6.30 -6.27
C VAL A 71 6.02 -7.09 -7.29
N GLN A 72 6.59 -7.42 -8.45
CA GLN A 72 5.88 -8.22 -9.45
C GLN A 72 5.57 -9.63 -8.94
N SER A 73 6.48 -10.26 -8.19
CA SER A 73 6.25 -11.55 -7.53
C SER A 73 5.06 -11.49 -6.59
N PHE A 74 4.91 -10.40 -5.82
CA PHE A 74 3.72 -10.17 -5.01
C PHE A 74 2.44 -10.10 -5.86
N PHE A 75 2.41 -9.31 -6.93
CA PHE A 75 1.21 -9.17 -7.77
C PHE A 75 0.84 -10.46 -8.51
N ARG A 76 1.81 -11.33 -8.83
CA ARG A 76 1.56 -12.65 -9.44
C ARG A 76 1.09 -13.70 -8.43
N SER A 77 1.68 -13.73 -7.23
CA SER A 77 1.46 -14.80 -6.25
C SER A 77 0.47 -14.45 -5.13
N GLY A 78 0.19 -13.16 -4.93
CA GLY A 78 -0.54 -12.63 -3.78
C GLY A 78 0.20 -12.78 -2.44
N ARG A 79 1.46 -13.20 -2.46
CA ARG A 79 2.25 -13.50 -1.26
C ARG A 79 3.40 -12.53 -1.13
N LEU A 80 3.46 -11.83 0.00
CA LEU A 80 4.66 -11.08 0.37
C LEU A 80 5.68 -12.05 1.00
N LEU A 81 6.95 -11.92 0.62
CA LEU A 81 8.04 -12.69 1.23
C LEU A 81 8.00 -12.51 2.75
N LYS A 82 8.16 -13.61 3.52
CA LYS A 82 8.11 -13.56 5.00
C LYS A 82 9.14 -12.59 5.57
N SER A 83 10.32 -12.52 4.97
CA SER A 83 11.37 -11.54 5.30
C SER A 83 10.89 -10.11 5.16
N PHE A 84 9.93 -9.84 4.26
CA PHE A 84 9.38 -8.52 4.03
C PHE A 84 8.13 -8.18 4.86
N ASN A 85 7.48 -9.20 5.43
CA ASN A 85 6.35 -9.04 6.35
C ASN A 85 6.76 -8.72 7.79
N HIS A 86 8.06 -8.63 8.09
CA HIS A 86 8.53 -8.21 9.40
C HIS A 86 8.35 -6.69 9.58
N THR A 87 7.25 -6.32 10.24
CA THR A 87 7.01 -4.95 10.70
C THR A 87 7.75 -4.72 12.01
N TRP A 88 8.69 -3.77 12.02
CA TRP A 88 9.32 -3.37 13.27
C TRP A 88 8.41 -2.37 13.99
N LEU A 89 7.93 -2.75 15.17
CA LEU A 89 7.20 -1.84 16.03
C LEU A 89 8.21 -1.01 16.83
N THR A 90 8.33 0.26 16.50
CA THR A 90 9.09 1.22 17.32
C THR A 90 8.13 2.06 18.15
N LEU A 91 8.52 2.34 19.40
CA LEU A 91 7.73 3.13 20.33
C LEU A 91 8.27 4.57 20.32
N VAL A 92 7.51 5.51 19.77
CA VAL A 92 7.86 6.94 19.84
C VAL A 92 7.15 7.55 21.05
N LEU A 93 7.94 8.16 21.93
CA LEU A 93 7.42 8.83 23.11
C LEU A 93 6.73 10.13 22.69
N LYS A 94 5.55 10.42 23.27
CA LYS A 94 4.86 11.70 23.07
C LYS A 94 5.37 12.80 24.02
N VAL A 95 6.13 12.42 25.04
CA VAL A 95 6.54 13.23 26.19
C VAL A 95 7.92 12.75 26.68
N ASP A 96 8.67 13.62 27.35
CA ASP A 96 10.04 13.31 27.82
C ASP A 96 10.09 12.24 28.91
N VAL A 97 9.04 12.15 29.73
CA VAL A 97 8.89 11.13 30.78
C VAL A 97 7.56 10.42 30.63
N VAL A 98 7.62 9.11 30.48
CA VAL A 98 6.45 8.25 30.22
C VAL A 98 5.99 7.63 31.53
N GLU A 99 4.75 7.93 31.91
CA GLU A 99 4.08 7.36 33.09
C GLU A 99 2.94 6.41 32.68
N SER A 100 2.55 6.39 31.41
CA SER A 100 1.47 5.55 30.89
C SER A 100 1.66 5.16 29.43
N MET A 101 1.21 3.95 29.06
CA MET A 101 1.20 3.47 27.66
C MET A 101 0.42 4.38 26.71
N LYS A 102 -0.52 5.20 27.20
CA LYS A 102 -1.23 6.20 26.38
C LYS A 102 -0.32 7.32 25.87
N GLN A 103 0.83 7.52 26.50
CA GLN A 103 1.83 8.53 26.15
C GLN A 103 2.86 8.03 25.15
N ILE A 104 2.69 6.80 24.64
CA ILE A 104 3.53 6.20 23.61
C ILE A 104 2.72 6.12 22.31
N ARG A 105 3.34 6.38 21.16
CA ARG A 105 2.80 6.06 19.84
C ARG A 105 3.55 4.85 19.29
N PRO A 106 2.91 3.68 19.14
CA PRO A 106 3.50 2.62 18.35
C PRO A 106 3.54 3.08 16.89
N ILE A 107 4.74 3.08 16.31
CA ILE A 107 4.97 3.30 14.88
C ILE A 107 5.41 1.96 14.29
N SER A 108 4.65 1.52 13.29
CA SER A 108 5.00 0.37 12.47
C SER A 108 5.94 0.82 11.36
N LEU A 109 7.22 0.44 11.45
CA LEU A 109 8.16 0.57 10.34
C LEU A 109 7.91 -0.59 9.37
N CYS A 110 7.08 -0.35 8.37
CA CYS A 110 6.87 -1.26 7.26
C CYS A 110 7.98 -1.07 6.22
N GLN A 111 8.42 -2.17 5.62
CA GLN A 111 9.42 -2.12 4.56
C GLN A 111 8.89 -1.38 3.33
N LEU A 112 9.80 -0.74 2.58
CA LEU A 112 9.48 0.04 1.38
C LEU A 112 8.57 -0.72 0.41
N PHE A 113 8.75 -2.04 0.27
CA PHE A 113 7.94 -2.91 -0.58
C PHE A 113 6.43 -2.79 -0.30
N TYR A 114 6.03 -2.75 0.97
CA TYR A 114 4.62 -2.59 1.34
C TYR A 114 4.08 -1.24 0.90
N LYS A 115 4.86 -0.16 1.09
CA LYS A 115 4.48 1.20 0.66
C LYS A 115 4.31 1.25 -0.86
N ILE A 116 5.21 0.62 -1.62
CA ILE A 116 5.12 0.54 -3.08
C ILE A 116 3.85 -0.21 -3.51
N ILE A 117 3.62 -1.40 -2.97
CA ILE A 117 2.45 -2.23 -3.30
C ILE A 117 1.15 -1.47 -3.00
N SER A 118 1.03 -0.92 -1.79
CA SER A 118 -0.15 -0.16 -1.36
C SER A 118 -0.39 1.07 -2.25
N LYS A 119 0.69 1.75 -2.67
CA LYS A 119 0.61 2.90 -3.56
C LYS A 119 0.04 2.50 -4.92
N ILE A 120 0.60 1.46 -5.55
CA ILE A 120 0.16 0.96 -6.86
C ILE A 120 -1.32 0.54 -6.81
N MET A 121 -1.70 -0.22 -5.78
CA MET A 121 -3.11 -0.62 -5.60
C MET A 121 -4.03 0.59 -5.47
N THR A 122 -3.65 1.58 -4.66
CA THR A 122 -4.45 2.80 -4.45
C THR A 122 -4.57 3.61 -5.73
N GLU A 123 -3.48 3.78 -6.49
CA GLU A 123 -3.49 4.51 -7.76
C GLU A 123 -4.39 3.84 -8.80
N ARG A 124 -4.33 2.51 -8.93
CA ARG A 124 -5.21 1.75 -9.83
C ARG A 124 -6.69 1.83 -9.40
N MET A 125 -6.96 1.72 -8.10
CA MET A 125 -8.32 1.85 -7.56
C MET A 125 -8.90 3.26 -7.73
N ALA A 126 -8.06 4.30 -7.58
CA ALA A 126 -8.47 5.70 -7.71
C ALA A 126 -8.98 6.06 -9.12
N ILE A 127 -8.67 5.26 -10.15
CA ILE A 127 -9.21 5.45 -11.51
C ILE A 127 -10.67 4.99 -11.59
N ILE A 128 -11.05 4.01 -10.77
CA ILE A 128 -12.36 3.32 -10.83
C ILE A 128 -13.34 3.88 -9.81
N LEU A 129 -12.84 4.46 -8.73
CA LEU A 129 -13.65 5.07 -7.67
C LEU A 129 -14.44 6.34 -8.07
N PRO A 130 -13.95 7.25 -8.95
CA PRO A 130 -14.70 8.43 -9.33
C PRO A 130 -16.05 8.10 -10.01
N PRO A 131 -16.14 7.12 -10.95
CA PRO A 131 -17.40 6.61 -11.47
C PRO A 131 -18.37 6.01 -10.41
N LEU A 132 -17.84 5.42 -9.32
CA LEU A 132 -18.62 4.76 -8.26
C LEU A 132 -19.11 5.74 -7.18
N SER A 133 -18.39 6.84 -6.99
CA SER A 133 -18.61 7.80 -5.91
C SER A 133 -19.90 8.64 -6.05
N HIS A 134 -20.56 8.61 -7.20
CA HIS A 134 -21.87 9.26 -7.36
C HIS A 134 -22.99 8.56 -6.58
N ARG A 135 -22.80 7.32 -6.10
CA ARG A 135 -23.87 6.53 -5.44
C ARG A 135 -23.65 6.23 -3.95
N SER A 136 -22.47 6.46 -3.38
CA SER A 136 -22.22 6.08 -1.98
C SER A 136 -21.20 7.00 -1.30
N ARG A 137 -21.68 8.13 -0.78
CA ARG A 137 -20.95 8.94 0.20
C ARG A 137 -20.91 8.20 1.53
N MET A 138 -19.89 7.37 1.73
CA MET A 138 -19.48 6.95 3.08
C MET A 138 -17.97 6.70 3.11
N GLY A 139 -17.22 7.72 3.53
CA GLY A 139 -15.96 7.57 4.27
C GLY A 139 -14.78 6.83 3.64
N LEU A 140 -14.60 6.82 2.32
CA LEU A 140 -13.39 6.22 1.72
C LEU A 140 -12.27 7.27 1.63
N PHE A 141 -11.23 7.05 2.43
CA PHE A 141 -10.05 7.89 2.63
C PHE A 141 -9.56 8.57 1.34
N VAL A 142 -9.65 9.92 1.33
CA VAL A 142 -8.98 10.76 0.34
C VAL A 142 -7.48 10.69 0.60
N ALA A 143 -6.73 10.33 -0.44
CA ALA A 143 -5.28 10.29 -0.47
C ALA A 143 -4.67 11.66 -0.12
N ALA A 144 -4.17 11.79 1.11
CA ALA A 144 -3.09 12.71 1.47
C ALA A 144 -2.54 12.30 2.85
N ARG A 145 -1.27 11.87 2.87
CA ARG A 145 -0.47 11.41 4.03
C ARG A 145 -0.59 9.93 4.40
N LEU A 146 0.31 9.15 3.80
CA LEU A 146 1.20 8.25 4.55
C LEU A 146 2.63 8.47 4.02
#